data_AF-A0A6V7LTM9-F1
#
_entry.id   AF-A0A6V7LTM9-F1
#
_cell.length_a   1.000
_cell.length_b   1.000
_cell.length_c   1.000
_cell.angle_alpha   90.00
_cell.angle_beta   90.00
_cell.angle_gamma   90.00
#
_symmetry.space_group_name_H-M   'P 1'
#
loop_
_entity.id
_entity.type
_entity.pdbx_description
1 polymer ?
#
loop_
_entity_poly.entity_id
_entity_poly.type
_entity_poly.pdbx_seq_one_letter_code
_entity_poly.pdbx_strand_id
1 'polypeptide(L)' 'TINSDTRILLVNAVYFKAKWATSFSRRDTRDDVFYLDDGTTKNVSTMHIQTKYNYGVLADFKAQFAELPYR' A
#
# COMPACT_ATOMS: atom_id res chain seq x y z
N THR A 1 -24.82 6.23 22.17
CA THR A 1 -26.03 5.90 21.38
C THR A 1 -26.61 7.19 20.86
N ILE A 2 -27.12 7.21 19.62
CA ILE A 2 -27.92 8.35 19.14
C ILE A 2 -29.14 8.46 20.06
N ASN A 3 -29.42 9.66 20.56
CA ASN A 3 -30.47 9.90 21.55
C ASN A 3 -31.45 10.98 21.09
N SER A 4 -32.48 11.23 21.90
CA SER A 4 -33.57 12.18 21.63
C SER A 4 -33.11 13.63 21.46
N ASP A 5 -31.90 13.98 21.90
CA ASP A 5 -31.33 15.31 21.77
C ASP A 5 -30.39 15.46 20.56
N THR A 6 -30.12 14.36 19.84
CA THR A 6 -29.30 14.41 18.63
C THR A 6 -30.05 15.18 17.55
N ARG A 7 -29.53 16.35 17.15
CA ARG A 7 -30.15 17.21 16.14
C ARG A 7 -29.63 16.96 14.73
N ILE A 8 -28.35 16.63 14.59
CA ILE A 8 -27.73 16.25 13.31
C ILE A 8 -26.64 15.20 13.59
N LEU A 9 -26.57 14.19 12.72
CA LEU A 9 -25.44 13.28 12.63
C LEU A 9 -24.99 13.23 11.17
N LEU A 10 -23.76 13.65 10.91
CA LEU A 10 -23.11 13.52 9.61
C LEU A 10 -22.03 12.45 9.71
N VAL A 11 -22.21 11.36 8.97
CA VAL A 11 -21.26 10.24 8.90
C VAL A 11 -20.84 10.02 7.47
N ASN A 12 -19.57 9.66 7.29
CA ASN A 12 -19.03 9.23 6.02
C ASN A 12 -18.24 7.92 6.24
N ALA A 13 -18.38 6.99 5.29
CA ALA A 13 -17.60 5.77 5.26
C ALA A 13 -17.13 5.54 3.83
N VAL A 14 -15.83 5.25 3.67
CA VAL A 14 -15.22 4.90 2.39
C VAL A 14 -14.65 3.49 2.49
N TYR A 15 -15.03 2.65 1.54
CA TYR A 15 -14.52 1.28 1.43
C TYR A 15 -13.85 1.09 0.07
N PHE A 16 -12.58 0.65 0.08
CA PHE A 16 -11.82 0.38 -1.12
C PHE A 16 -11.33 -1.05 -1.14
N LYS A 17 -11.73 -1.80 -2.18
CA LYS A 17 -11.26 -3.14 -2.49
C LYS A 17 -11.18 -3.28 -4.01
N ALA A 18 -9.98 -3.28 -4.55
CA ALA A 18 -9.74 -3.41 -5.98
C ALA A 18 -8.69 -4.48 -6.27
N LYS A 19 -8.72 -5.01 -7.49
CA LYS A 19 -7.67 -5.91 -7.99
C LYS A 19 -6.59 -5.06 -8.66
N TRP A 20 -5.34 -5.46 -8.52
CA TRP A 20 -4.26 -4.86 -9.31
C TRP A 20 -4.51 -5.08 -10.81
N ALA A 21 -4.17 -4.09 -11.64
CA ALA A 21 -4.16 -4.22 -13.09
C ALA A 21 -3.33 -5.44 -13.52
N THR A 22 -2.14 -5.53 -12.93
CA THR A 22 -1.22 -6.66 -13.02
C THR A 22 -0.98 -7.20 -11.60
N SER A 23 -1.47 -8.40 -11.33
CA SER A 23 -1.38 -9.01 -9.98
C SER A 23 -0.05 -9.71 -9.75
N PHE A 24 0.45 -9.63 -8.51
CA PHE A 24 1.61 -10.38 -8.06
C PHE A 24 1.30 -11.87 -7.98
N SER A 25 2.20 -12.70 -8.50
CA SER A 25 2.09 -14.16 -8.38
C SER A 25 2.53 -14.58 -6.98
N ARG A 26 1.69 -15.36 -6.30
CA ARG A 26 2.00 -15.87 -4.95
C ARG A 26 3.24 -16.76 -4.92
N ARG A 27 3.56 -17.41 -6.03
CA ARG A 27 4.75 -18.28 -6.14
C ARG A 27 6.06 -17.50 -6.11
N ASP A 28 6.00 -16.22 -6.48
CA ASP A 28 7.15 -15.32 -6.51
C ASP A 28 7.27 -14.50 -5.23
N THR A 29 6.32 -14.66 -4.30
CA THR A 29 6.38 -14.04 -2.98
C THR A 29 7.32 -14.86 -2.09
N ARG A 30 8.32 -14.21 -1.51
CA ARG A 30 9.35 -14.83 -0.69
C ARG A 30 9.73 -13.95 0.48
N ASP A 31 10.28 -14.54 1.54
CA ASP A 31 10.78 -13.76 2.66
C ASP A 31 12.02 -12.96 2.25
N ASP A 32 12.01 -11.67 2.58
CA ASP A 32 13.10 -10.74 2.32
C ASP A 32 13.26 -9.76 3.49
N VAL A 33 14.41 -9.09 3.57
CA VAL A 33 14.78 -8.22 4.68
C VAL A 33 14.07 -6.87 4.56
N PHE A 34 13.36 -6.48 5.63
CA PHE A 34 12.80 -5.14 5.82
C PHE A 34 13.56 -4.42 6.94
N TYR A 35 13.93 -3.16 6.71
CA TYR A 35 14.69 -2.33 7.64
C TYR A 35 13.73 -1.48 8.46
N LEU A 36 13.82 -1.56 9.79
CA LEU A 36 13.00 -0.79 10.73
C LEU A 36 13.67 0.55 11.07
N ASP A 37 12.89 1.45 11.66
CA ASP A 37 13.33 2.80 12.03
C ASP A 37 14.37 2.80 13.17
N ASP A 38 14.28 1.83 14.08
CA ASP A 38 15.24 1.58 15.16
C ASP A 38 16.58 0.97 14.68
N GLY A 39 16.74 0.76 13.37
CA GLY A 39 17.94 0.20 12.75
C GLY A 39 18.01 -1.33 12.78
N THR A 40 17.01 -2.01 13.35
CA THR A 40 16.90 -3.47 13.29
C THR A 40 16.30 -3.93 11.97
N THR A 41 16.36 -5.24 11.71
CA THR A 41 15.80 -5.84 10.50
C THR A 41 14.84 -6.98 10.82
N LYS A 42 13.90 -7.20 9.91
CA LYS A 42 12.93 -8.29 10.01
C LYS A 42 12.68 -8.91 8.64
N ASN A 43 12.64 -10.24 8.58
CA ASN A 43 12.18 -10.93 7.37
C ASN A 43 10.66 -10.79 7.23
N VAL A 44 10.21 -10.36 6.05
CA VAL A 44 8.80 -10.20 5.70
C VAL A 44 8.51 -10.83 4.35
N SER A 45 7.30 -11.36 4.20
CA SER A 45 6.83 -11.93 2.94
C SER A 45 6.69 -10.83 1.89
N THR A 46 7.67 -10.76 0.97
CA THR A 46 7.82 -9.69 -0.01
C THR A 46 7.33 -10.18 -1.37
N MET A 47 6.37 -9.45 -1.94
CA MET A 47 5.82 -9.75 -3.27
C MET A 47 6.79 -9.35 -4.37
N HIS A 48 6.82 -10.10 -5.47
CA HIS A 48 7.70 -9.83 -6.59
C HIS A 48 6.96 -9.89 -7.92
N ILE A 49 7.28 -8.95 -8.82
CA ILE A 49 6.85 -8.94 -10.21
C ILE A 49 7.86 -8.15 -11.05
N GLN A 50 8.08 -8.57 -12.29
CA GLN A 50 8.90 -7.83 -13.27
C GLN A 50 8.05 -7.51 -14.49
N THR A 51 7.72 -6.23 -14.65
CA THR A 51 6.97 -5.71 -15.80
C THR A 51 7.23 -4.21 -15.96
N LYS A 52 6.67 -3.61 -17.01
CA LYS A 52 6.76 -2.16 -17.24
C LYS A 52 5.82 -1.42 -16.30
N TYR A 53 6.39 -0.56 -15.47
CA TYR A 53 5.66 0.40 -14.62
C TYR A 53 6.20 1.80 -14.84
N ASN A 54 5.38 2.80 -14.57
CA ASN A 54 5.87 4.16 -14.39
C ASN A 54 6.58 4.23 -13.04
N TYR A 55 7.83 4.64 -13.05
CA TYR A 55 8.64 4.82 -11.85
C TYR A 55 9.64 5.95 -12.08
N GLY A 56 10.21 6.46 -11.00
CA GLY A 56 11.22 7.51 -11.11
C GLY A 56 11.79 7.92 -9.77
N VAL A 57 12.69 8.91 -9.81
CA VAL A 57 13.39 9.46 -8.65
C VAL A 57 12.87 10.85 -8.36
N LEU A 58 12.54 11.11 -7.10
CA LEU A 58 12.17 12.41 -6.57
C LEU A 58 13.38 12.97 -5.80
N ALA A 59 14.27 13.64 -6.51
CA ALA A 59 15.57 14.07 -5.98
C ALA A 59 15.44 14.98 -4.76
N ASP A 60 14.52 15.96 -4.82
CA ASP A 60 14.27 16.92 -3.74
C ASP A 60 13.83 16.26 -2.43
N PHE A 61 13.25 15.05 -2.53
CA PHE A 61 12.76 14.27 -1.40
C PHE A 61 13.66 13.08 -1.04
N LYS A 62 14.78 12.88 -1.75
CA LYS A 62 15.63 11.67 -1.65
C LYS A 62 14.81 10.38 -1.71
N ALA A 63 13.80 10.35 -2.57
CA ALA A 63 12.82 9.27 -2.65
C ALA A 63 12.69 8.71 -4.08
N GLN A 64 12.03 7.56 -4.20
CA GLN A 64 11.63 6.97 -5.46
C GLN A 64 10.12 6.77 -5.47
N PHE A 65 9.50 6.86 -6.64
CA PHE A 65 8.08 6.53 -6.82
C PHE A 65 7.92 5.37 -7.79
N ALA A 66 6.84 4.61 -7.63
CA ALA A 66 6.38 3.60 -8.57
C ALA A 66 4.85 3.60 -8.59
N GLU A 67 4.27 3.58 -9.78
CA GLU A 67 2.81 3.53 -9.97
C GLU A 67 2.33 2.09 -10.11
N LEU A 68 1.44 1.68 -9.22
CA LEU A 68 0.81 0.35 -9.24
C LEU A 68 -0.70 0.51 -9.52
N PRO A 69 -1.13 0.43 -10.80
CA PRO A 69 -2.53 0.65 -11.15
C PRO A 69 -3.43 -0.49 -10.68
N TYR A 70 -4.67 -0.15 -10.32
CA TYR A 70 -5.77 -1.08 -10.10
C TYR A 70 -6.58 -1.30 -11.39
N ARG A 71 -7.44 -2.33 -11.40
CA ARG A 71 -8.49 -2.55 -12.39
C ARG A 71 -9.78 -1.87 -11.98
#